data_AF-A0A940A214-F1
#
_entry.id   AF-A0A940A214-F1
#
_cell.length_a   1.000
_cell.length_b   1.000
_cell.length_c   1.000
_cell.angle_alpha   90.00
_cell.angle_beta   90.00
_cell.angle_gamma   90.00
#
_symmetry.space_group_name_H-M   'P 1'
#
loop_
_entity.id
_entity.type
_entity.pdbx_description
1 polymer ?
#
loop_
_entity_poly.entity_id
_entity_poly.type
_entity_poly.pdbx_seq_one_letter_code
_entity_poly.pdbx_strand_id
1 'polypeptide(L)'
;MKYLLILIMMVGTLSLNAQNRPTQTQQKTTTQATASKTFTLTNGKLGPIQVGKKFANIPATYSGLYDKYTRKKETMSDEDGEWTVDYYQFTKGGKNIFRIDLSEDKSIQSITLQEGSAAIVKTPEGFYVGYPARTLFTKKKMEWDNYYMGTVFATDGKYTYHVNSNDVTSEIPTAASQFKSNAKVSQIEYSDYQESDYY
;
A
#
# COMPACT_ATOMS: atom_id res chain seq x y z
N MET A 1 58.35 26.93 8.46
CA MET A 1 57.24 27.91 8.58
C MET A 1 56.53 27.65 9.89
N LYS A 2 56.50 28.67 10.76
CA LYS A 2 55.97 28.66 12.13
C LYS A 2 54.56 29.25 12.14
N TYR A 3 53.59 28.57 12.73
CA TYR A 3 52.34 29.16 13.23
C TYR A 3 51.96 28.36 14.49
N LEU A 4 52.38 28.80 15.68
CA LEU A 4 51.73 29.77 16.58
C LEU A 4 50.36 29.28 17.09
N LEU A 5 50.44 28.57 18.22
CA LEU A 5 49.35 28.15 19.09
C LEU A 5 48.89 29.38 19.89
N ILE A 6 47.61 29.77 19.80
CA ILE A 6 47.02 30.78 20.67
C ILE A 6 46.00 30.09 21.58
N LEU A 7 46.36 30.02 22.85
CA LEU A 7 45.54 29.59 23.98
C LEU A 7 44.72 30.81 24.44
N ILE A 8 43.39 30.74 24.35
CA ILE A 8 42.50 31.73 24.96
C ILE A 8 41.79 31.05 26.13
N MET A 9 42.22 31.39 27.35
CA MET A 9 41.45 31.18 28.56
C MET A 9 40.35 32.23 28.61
N MET A 10 39.08 31.80 28.71
CA MET A 10 38.00 32.68 29.14
C MET A 10 37.39 32.13 30.44
N VAL A 11 37.55 32.94 31.48
CA VAL A 11 36.84 32.90 32.76
C VAL A 11 35.56 33.70 32.56
N GLY A 12 34.40 33.11 32.88
CA GLY A 12 33.10 33.75 32.71
C GLY A 12 32.04 33.21 33.66
N THR A 13 31.96 33.84 34.83
CA THR A 13 30.80 34.11 35.70
C THR A 13 29.60 33.15 35.72
N LEU A 14 29.37 32.57 36.89
CA LEU A 14 28.10 32.01 37.37
C LEU A 14 26.98 33.07 37.33
N SER A 15 25.88 32.76 36.65
CA SER A 15 24.61 33.46 36.82
C SER A 15 23.58 32.46 37.35
N LEU A 16 23.13 32.66 38.58
CA LEU A 16 21.98 31.97 39.16
C LEU A 16 20.73 32.47 38.44
N ASN A 17 20.12 31.62 37.62
CA ASN A 17 18.80 31.88 37.08
C ASN A 17 17.76 31.05 37.84
N ALA A 18 16.86 31.75 38.54
CA ALA A 18 15.76 31.17 39.27
C ALA A 18 14.86 30.35 38.35
N GLN A 19 14.76 29.07 38.65
CA GLN A 19 14.04 28.07 37.90
C GLN A 19 12.53 28.20 38.18
N ASN A 20 11.86 29.10 37.46
CA ASN A 20 10.40 29.09 37.34
C ASN A 20 9.99 27.81 36.62
N ARG A 21 9.50 26.83 37.40
CA ARG A 21 9.00 25.55 36.91
C ARG A 21 7.56 25.75 36.41
N PRO A 22 7.27 25.74 35.10
CA PRO A 22 5.90 25.75 34.64
C PRO A 22 5.23 24.43 35.03
N THR A 23 4.10 24.54 35.72
CA THR A 23 3.19 23.43 35.97
C THR A 23 2.69 22.91 34.63
N GLN A 24 3.30 21.84 34.12
CA GLN A 24 2.79 21.12 32.96
C GLN A 24 1.47 20.46 33.35
N THR A 25 0.36 21.07 32.94
CA THR A 25 -0.93 20.39 32.90
C THR A 25 -0.78 19.23 31.92
N GLN A 26 -0.64 18.01 32.44
CA GLN A 26 -0.67 16.81 31.62
C GLN A 26 -2.07 16.73 30.99
N GLN A 27 -2.16 17.17 29.73
CA GLN A 27 -3.25 16.78 28.86
C GLN A 27 -3.16 15.26 28.72
N LYS A 28 -3.93 14.57 29.54
CA LYS A 28 -4.24 13.16 29.38
C LYS A 28 -4.94 13.03 28.05
N THR A 29 -4.16 12.75 27.00
CA THR A 29 -4.68 12.34 25.70
C THR A 29 -5.39 11.02 25.93
N THR A 30 -6.69 11.10 26.22
CA THR A 30 -7.58 9.94 26.14
C THR A 30 -7.59 9.52 24.68
N THR A 31 -6.78 8.51 24.36
CA THR A 31 -6.86 7.73 23.13
C THR A 31 -8.22 7.04 23.14
N GLN A 32 -9.24 7.78 22.75
CA GLN A 32 -10.57 7.23 22.51
C GLN A 32 -10.40 6.29 21.32
N ALA A 33 -10.44 4.98 21.59
CA ALA A 33 -10.36 3.94 20.58
C ALA A 33 -11.47 4.20 19.55
N THR A 34 -11.10 4.88 18.46
CA THR A 34 -12.02 5.19 17.38
C THR A 34 -12.33 3.84 16.75
N ALA A 35 -13.61 3.45 16.74
CA ALA A 35 -14.03 2.20 16.12
C ALA A 35 -13.39 2.10 14.73
N SER A 36 -12.62 1.03 14.48
CA SER A 36 -11.86 0.87 13.25
C SER A 36 -12.82 0.79 12.08
N LYS A 37 -12.94 1.89 11.33
CA LYS A 37 -13.79 1.96 10.14
C LYS A 37 -13.19 1.06 9.07
N THR A 38 -13.95 0.05 8.65
CA THR A 38 -13.62 -0.74 7.46
C THR A 38 -14.09 0.02 6.22
N PHE A 39 -13.22 0.14 5.23
CA PHE A 39 -13.49 0.68 3.91
C PHE A 39 -13.71 -0.45 2.91
N THR A 40 -14.49 -0.16 1.88
CA THR A 40 -14.75 -1.10 0.79
C THR A 40 -14.22 -0.52 -0.52
N LEU A 41 -13.40 -1.29 -1.23
CA LEU A 41 -13.05 -1.00 -2.62
C LEU A 41 -14.22 -1.48 -3.49
N THR A 42 -14.99 -0.57 -4.09
CA THR A 42 -16.18 -0.90 -4.87
C THR A 42 -16.15 -0.14 -6.19
N ASN A 43 -16.19 -0.84 -7.32
CA ASN A 43 -16.21 -0.23 -8.66
C ASN A 43 -15.11 0.84 -8.83
N GLY A 44 -13.87 0.49 -8.44
CA GLY A 44 -12.72 1.38 -8.52
C GLY A 44 -12.74 2.55 -7.55
N LYS A 45 -13.67 2.57 -6.58
CA LYS A 45 -13.77 3.60 -5.55
C LYS A 45 -13.22 3.10 -4.22
N LEU A 46 -12.32 3.87 -3.62
CA LEU A 46 -11.82 3.67 -2.26
C LEU A 46 -11.70 5.02 -1.53
N GLY A 47 -12.71 5.34 -0.70
CA GLY A 47 -12.77 6.65 -0.04
C GLY A 47 -12.83 7.81 -1.06
N PRO A 48 -11.87 8.76 -1.04
CA PRO A 48 -11.82 9.87 -2.01
C PRO A 48 -11.20 9.47 -3.36
N ILE A 49 -10.71 8.24 -3.50
CA ILE A 49 -9.97 7.75 -4.67
C ILE A 49 -10.93 7.03 -5.60
N GLN A 50 -10.84 7.31 -6.89
CA GLN A 50 -11.71 6.72 -7.92
C GLN A 50 -10.92 6.50 -9.20
N VAL A 51 -10.86 5.27 -9.69
CA VAL A 51 -10.32 4.93 -11.02
C VAL A 51 -11.04 5.75 -12.10
N GLY A 52 -10.26 6.26 -13.06
CA GLY A 52 -10.70 7.18 -14.12
C GLY A 52 -10.74 8.66 -13.70
N LYS A 53 -10.54 9.01 -12.43
CA LYS A 53 -10.45 10.41 -11.97
C LYS A 53 -8.99 10.88 -11.91
N LYS A 54 -8.79 12.19 -12.02
CA LYS A 54 -7.47 12.82 -11.92
C LYS A 54 -6.93 12.75 -10.49
N PHE A 55 -5.63 12.45 -10.37
CA PHE A 55 -4.93 12.40 -9.09
C PHE A 55 -4.97 13.72 -8.29
N ALA A 56 -5.01 14.87 -8.99
CA ALA A 56 -4.93 16.20 -8.38
C ALA A 56 -6.02 16.49 -7.33
N ASN A 57 -7.12 15.72 -7.31
CA ASN A 57 -8.22 15.89 -6.38
C ASN A 57 -8.10 15.04 -5.09
N ILE A 58 -7.04 14.25 -4.95
CA ILE A 58 -6.85 13.37 -3.80
C ILE A 58 -6.29 14.20 -2.62
N PRO A 59 -6.96 14.21 -1.44
CA PRO A 59 -6.46 14.96 -0.30
C PRO A 59 -5.17 14.30 0.25
N ALA A 60 -4.26 15.10 0.78
CA ALA A 60 -2.97 14.63 1.32
C ALA A 60 -3.14 13.55 2.41
N THR A 61 -4.24 13.60 3.17
CA THR A 61 -4.62 12.62 4.20
C THR A 61 -6.10 12.29 4.10
N TYR A 62 -6.53 11.13 4.60
CA TYR A 62 -7.95 10.79 4.71
C TYR A 62 -8.22 9.93 5.94
N SER A 63 -9.01 10.49 6.88
CA SER A 63 -9.25 9.90 8.19
C SER A 63 -9.71 8.44 8.10
N GLY A 64 -9.05 7.58 8.87
CA GLY A 64 -9.30 6.13 8.88
C GLY A 64 -8.64 5.35 7.74
N LEU A 65 -8.42 5.94 6.56
CA LEU A 65 -7.88 5.21 5.40
C LEU A 65 -6.36 5.36 5.26
N TYR A 66 -5.85 6.59 5.19
CA TYR A 66 -4.41 6.85 5.01
C TYR A 66 -3.95 8.14 5.67
N ASP A 67 -2.70 8.14 6.10
CA ASP A 67 -2.09 9.27 6.79
C ASP A 67 -1.24 10.12 5.84
N LYS A 68 -0.72 9.54 4.76
CA LYS A 68 -0.01 10.22 3.67
C LYS A 68 0.15 9.32 2.45
N TYR A 69 0.54 9.92 1.32
CA TYR A 69 1.05 9.21 0.14
C TYR A 69 2.39 9.77 -0.32
N THR A 70 3.16 8.98 -1.07
CA THR A 70 4.43 9.38 -1.69
C THR A 70 4.46 8.95 -3.15
N ARG A 71 4.87 9.84 -4.05
CA ARG A 71 5.11 9.46 -5.46
C ARG A 71 6.35 8.59 -5.54
N LYS A 72 6.28 7.54 -6.35
CA LYS A 72 7.40 6.66 -6.67
C LYS A 72 7.47 6.45 -8.17
N LYS A 73 8.68 6.20 -8.64
CA LYS A 73 8.97 5.85 -10.01
C LYS A 73 9.94 4.68 -10.00
N GLU A 74 9.56 3.59 -10.64
CA GLU A 74 10.36 2.37 -10.69
C GLU A 74 10.55 1.95 -12.15
N THR A 75 11.79 1.66 -12.53
CA THR A 75 12.10 1.03 -13.81
C THR A 75 12.02 -0.48 -13.62
N MET A 76 11.17 -1.13 -14.39
CA MET A 76 11.05 -2.56 -14.50
C MET A 76 11.77 -3.00 -15.77
N SER A 77 12.30 -4.22 -15.76
CA SER A 77 12.95 -4.84 -16.91
C SER A 77 12.62 -6.31 -16.94
N ASP A 78 12.20 -6.80 -18.11
CA ASP A 78 12.05 -8.21 -18.42
C ASP A 78 12.62 -8.52 -19.82
N GLU A 79 12.25 -9.67 -20.38
CA GLU A 79 12.69 -10.13 -21.70
C GLU A 79 12.18 -9.23 -22.85
N ASP A 80 11.08 -8.49 -22.65
CA ASP A 80 10.44 -7.63 -23.65
C ASP A 80 10.92 -6.17 -23.59
N GLY A 81 11.67 -5.80 -22.54
CA GLY A 81 12.40 -4.54 -22.46
C GLY A 81 12.31 -3.87 -21.10
N GLU A 82 12.64 -2.57 -21.08
CA GLU A 82 12.53 -1.73 -19.88
C GLU A 82 11.32 -0.80 -19.97
N TRP A 83 10.53 -0.73 -18.90
CA TRP A 83 9.46 0.25 -18.77
C TRP A 83 9.50 0.93 -17.41
N THR A 84 8.95 2.13 -17.33
CA THR A 84 8.89 2.90 -16.09
C THR A 84 7.47 2.97 -15.58
N VAL A 85 7.25 2.56 -14.34
CA VAL A 85 5.98 2.68 -13.62
C VAL A 85 6.03 3.92 -12.73
N ASP A 86 5.09 4.85 -12.90
CA ASP A 86 4.90 6.06 -12.09
C ASP A 86 3.64 5.90 -11.24
N TYR A 87 3.81 5.81 -9.92
CA TYR A 87 2.74 5.43 -9.01
C TYR A 87 2.78 6.21 -7.70
N TYR A 88 1.66 6.21 -6.98
CA TYR A 88 1.59 6.79 -5.63
C TYR A 88 1.36 5.71 -4.59
N GLN A 89 2.26 5.64 -3.62
CA GLN A 89 2.21 4.71 -2.50
C GLN A 89 1.51 5.36 -1.30
N PHE A 90 0.37 4.82 -0.87
CA PHE A 90 -0.38 5.30 0.28
C PHE A 90 -0.02 4.52 1.54
N THR A 91 0.06 5.21 2.68
CA THR A 91 0.48 4.63 3.95
C THR A 91 -0.46 4.99 5.10
N LYS A 92 -0.63 4.06 6.04
CA LYS A 92 -1.31 4.26 7.32
C LYS A 92 -0.52 3.61 8.44
N GLY A 93 -0.25 4.36 9.52
CA GLY A 93 0.55 3.85 10.65
C GLY A 93 1.93 3.33 10.22
N GLY A 94 2.53 3.96 9.20
CA GLY A 94 3.82 3.55 8.62
C GLY A 94 3.77 2.32 7.70
N LYS A 95 2.61 1.69 7.49
CA LYS A 95 2.45 0.54 6.60
C LYS A 95 1.90 0.94 5.24
N ASN A 96 2.39 0.30 4.18
CA ASN A 96 1.85 0.43 2.83
C ASN A 96 0.47 -0.25 2.77
N ILE A 97 -0.56 0.51 2.45
CA ILE A 97 -1.95 0.02 2.45
C ILE A 97 -2.43 -0.25 1.03
N PHE A 98 -2.13 0.64 0.09
CA PHE A 98 -2.43 0.46 -1.32
C PHE A 98 -1.53 1.39 -2.13
N ARG A 99 -1.40 1.09 -3.42
CA ARG A 99 -0.86 2.02 -4.41
C ARG A 99 -1.92 2.32 -5.47
N ILE A 100 -1.69 3.39 -6.22
CA ILE A 100 -2.42 3.67 -7.45
C ILE A 100 -1.40 3.93 -8.56
N ASP A 101 -1.67 3.37 -9.72
CA ASP A 101 -0.91 3.63 -10.94
C ASP A 101 -1.65 4.70 -11.76
N LEU A 102 -0.89 5.56 -12.43
CA LEU A 102 -1.42 6.65 -13.24
C LEU A 102 -1.21 6.39 -14.72
N SER A 103 -2.21 6.74 -15.53
CA SER A 103 -2.05 6.90 -16.97
C SER A 103 -1.26 8.17 -17.30
N GLU A 104 -0.90 8.33 -18.58
CA GLU A 104 -0.16 9.50 -19.08
C GLU A 104 -0.85 10.83 -18.73
N ASP A 105 -2.18 10.85 -18.86
CA ASP A 105 -2.99 12.04 -18.60
C ASP A 105 -3.18 12.32 -17.08
N LYS A 106 -2.56 11.52 -16.21
CA LYS A 106 -2.64 11.58 -14.74
C LYS A 106 -4.01 11.20 -14.16
N SER A 107 -4.84 10.49 -14.93
CA SER A 107 -5.97 9.75 -14.36
C SER A 107 -5.49 8.48 -13.67
N ILE A 108 -6.22 8.07 -12.64
CA ILE A 108 -5.95 6.86 -11.87
C ILE A 108 -6.37 5.65 -12.72
N GLN A 109 -5.44 4.76 -13.03
CA GLN A 109 -5.68 3.58 -13.85
C GLN A 109 -6.06 2.35 -13.01
N SER A 110 -5.41 2.19 -11.86
CA SER A 110 -5.59 1.04 -10.98
C SER A 110 -5.56 1.45 -9.50
N ILE A 111 -6.10 0.58 -8.66
CA ILE A 111 -5.91 0.60 -7.19
C ILE A 111 -5.48 -0.80 -6.76
N THR A 112 -4.25 -0.92 -6.27
CA THR A 112 -3.69 -2.19 -5.79
C THR A 112 -3.59 -2.17 -4.27
N LEU A 113 -4.43 -2.95 -3.60
CA LEU A 113 -4.40 -3.18 -2.15
C LEU A 113 -3.16 -4.02 -1.77
N GLN A 114 -2.53 -3.67 -0.66
CA GLN A 114 -1.29 -4.28 -0.15
C GLN A 114 -1.45 -4.73 1.30
N GLU A 115 -0.43 -5.41 1.86
CA GLU A 115 -0.50 -6.05 3.18
C GLU A 115 -1.05 -5.16 4.30
N GLY A 116 -0.67 -3.87 4.33
CA GLY A 116 -1.15 -2.94 5.35
C GLY A 116 -2.66 -2.69 5.32
N SER A 117 -3.36 -3.00 4.23
CA SER A 117 -4.81 -2.80 4.14
C SER A 117 -5.64 -3.91 4.78
N ALA A 118 -5.05 -5.05 5.16
CA ALA A 118 -5.77 -6.25 5.61
C ALA A 118 -6.85 -5.97 6.68
N ALA A 119 -6.56 -5.04 7.59
CA ALA A 119 -7.45 -4.69 8.70
C ALA A 119 -8.46 -3.56 8.39
N ILE A 120 -8.32 -2.88 7.25
CA ILE A 120 -9.04 -1.63 6.98
C ILE A 120 -9.73 -1.56 5.61
N VAL A 121 -9.37 -2.40 4.64
CA VAL A 121 -10.00 -2.42 3.31
C VAL A 121 -10.41 -3.83 2.93
N LYS A 122 -11.63 -3.97 2.37
CA LYS A 122 -12.15 -5.21 1.78
C LYS A 122 -12.77 -4.95 0.42
N THR A 123 -12.94 -6.00 -0.38
CA THR A 123 -13.85 -5.99 -1.54
C THR A 123 -15.31 -6.03 -1.07
N PRO A 124 -16.31 -5.80 -1.94
CA PRO A 124 -17.72 -5.85 -1.56
C PRO A 124 -18.15 -7.23 -1.04
N GLU A 125 -17.48 -8.28 -1.52
CA GLU A 125 -17.70 -9.67 -1.11
C GLU A 125 -16.95 -10.05 0.18
N GLY A 126 -16.22 -9.09 0.77
CA GLY A 126 -15.51 -9.26 2.03
C GLY A 126 -14.13 -9.91 1.91
N PHE A 127 -13.57 -10.04 0.70
CA PHE A 127 -12.18 -10.47 0.51
C PHE A 127 -11.22 -9.33 0.85
N TYR A 128 -10.02 -9.67 1.31
CA TYR A 128 -9.02 -8.72 1.76
C TYR A 128 -7.60 -9.27 1.56
N VAL A 129 -6.59 -8.41 1.55
CA VAL A 129 -5.20 -8.86 1.50
C VAL A 129 -4.88 -9.67 2.76
N GLY A 130 -4.34 -10.88 2.60
CA GLY A 130 -4.18 -11.85 3.68
C GLY A 130 -5.28 -12.91 3.74
N TYR A 131 -6.32 -12.84 2.90
CA TYR A 131 -7.37 -13.86 2.83
C TYR A 131 -6.78 -15.22 2.43
N PRO A 132 -7.23 -16.35 3.01
CA PRO A 132 -6.70 -17.67 2.64
C PRO A 132 -6.92 -18.00 1.16
N ALA A 133 -5.83 -18.25 0.43
CA ALA A 133 -5.87 -18.46 -1.01
C ALA A 133 -6.70 -19.70 -1.40
N ARG A 134 -6.57 -20.80 -0.64
CA ARG A 134 -7.39 -22.01 -0.82
C ARG A 134 -8.90 -21.72 -0.73
N THR A 135 -9.30 -20.88 0.22
CA THR A 135 -10.70 -20.53 0.41
C THR A 135 -11.19 -19.62 -0.71
N LEU A 136 -10.36 -18.67 -1.17
CA LEU A 136 -10.68 -17.85 -2.34
C LEU A 136 -10.89 -18.71 -3.59
N PHE A 137 -9.94 -19.62 -3.88
CA PHE A 137 -9.99 -20.53 -5.02
C PHE A 137 -11.32 -21.29 -5.07
N THR A 138 -11.67 -21.96 -3.96
CA THR A 138 -12.90 -22.77 -3.87
C THR A 138 -14.18 -21.92 -4.02
N LYS A 139 -14.17 -20.68 -3.53
CA LYS A 139 -15.35 -19.80 -3.56
C LYS A 139 -15.57 -19.17 -4.93
N LYS A 140 -14.52 -18.68 -5.59
CA LYS A 140 -14.64 -17.90 -6.82
C LYS A 140 -14.51 -18.74 -8.08
N LYS A 141 -13.86 -19.90 -8.02
CA LYS A 141 -13.68 -20.82 -9.17
C LYS A 141 -13.16 -20.09 -10.42
N MET A 142 -12.21 -19.17 -10.22
CA MET A 142 -11.57 -18.41 -11.30
C MET A 142 -10.52 -19.26 -12.00
N GLU A 143 -10.23 -18.91 -13.25
CA GLU A 143 -9.03 -19.37 -13.94
C GLU A 143 -7.82 -18.61 -13.39
N TRP A 144 -6.76 -19.35 -13.08
CA TRP A 144 -5.51 -18.80 -12.57
C TRP A 144 -4.46 -18.83 -13.66
N ASP A 145 -3.55 -17.89 -13.58
CA ASP A 145 -2.40 -17.78 -14.45
C ASP A 145 -1.14 -17.44 -13.63
N ASN A 146 0.02 -17.55 -14.25
CA ASN A 146 1.29 -17.17 -13.66
C ASN A 146 1.73 -15.80 -14.19
N TYR A 147 2.08 -14.90 -13.29
CA TYR A 147 2.69 -13.64 -13.64
C TYR A 147 4.20 -13.73 -13.42
N TYR A 148 4.97 -13.28 -14.41
CA TYR A 148 6.44 -13.29 -14.42
C TYR A 148 7.07 -12.69 -13.15
N MET A 149 6.36 -11.79 -12.44
CA MET A 149 6.85 -11.16 -11.21
C MET A 149 6.67 -11.99 -9.92
N GLY A 150 6.70 -13.32 -10.01
CA GLY A 150 6.69 -14.21 -8.83
C GLY A 150 5.36 -14.25 -8.08
N THR A 151 4.26 -14.02 -8.79
CA THR A 151 2.90 -14.25 -8.27
C THR A 151 2.09 -15.08 -9.25
N VAL A 152 1.23 -15.96 -8.76
CA VAL A 152 0.09 -16.43 -9.53
C VAL A 152 -1.08 -15.48 -9.31
N PHE A 153 -1.93 -15.31 -10.32
CA PHE A 153 -3.07 -14.41 -10.21
C PHE A 153 -4.32 -15.02 -10.84
N ALA A 154 -5.47 -14.47 -10.46
CA ALA A 154 -6.74 -14.77 -11.09
C ALA A 154 -7.63 -13.53 -11.05
N THR A 155 -8.42 -13.34 -12.11
CA THR A 155 -9.31 -12.19 -12.25
C THR A 155 -10.76 -12.64 -12.14
N ASP A 156 -11.53 -11.96 -11.29
CA ASP A 156 -12.99 -12.07 -11.23
C ASP A 156 -13.61 -10.78 -11.74
N GLY A 157 -13.76 -10.69 -13.06
CA GLY A 157 -14.28 -9.52 -13.75
C GLY A 157 -13.42 -8.28 -13.55
N LYS A 158 -13.58 -7.60 -12.42
CA LYS A 158 -12.92 -6.31 -12.12
C LYS A 158 -11.83 -6.39 -11.05
N TYR A 159 -11.70 -7.52 -10.35
CA TYR A 159 -10.69 -7.69 -9.31
C TYR A 159 -9.69 -8.75 -9.70
N THR A 160 -8.41 -8.41 -9.62
CA THR A 160 -7.31 -9.37 -9.77
C THR A 160 -6.75 -9.70 -8.40
N TYR A 161 -6.67 -10.99 -8.09
CA TYR A 161 -6.15 -11.49 -6.83
C TYR A 161 -4.80 -12.13 -7.05
N HIS A 162 -3.78 -11.68 -6.32
CA HIS A 162 -2.43 -12.22 -6.43
C HIS A 162 -2.10 -13.11 -5.22
N VAL A 163 -1.37 -14.19 -5.46
CA VAL A 163 -0.79 -15.06 -4.43
C VAL A 163 0.68 -15.25 -4.78
N ASN A 164 1.55 -15.26 -3.77
CA ASN A 164 2.99 -15.46 -4.01
C ASN A 164 3.23 -16.84 -4.67
N SER A 165 4.01 -16.92 -5.75
CA SER A 165 4.25 -18.20 -6.44
C SER A 165 4.94 -19.22 -5.53
N ASN A 166 5.73 -18.77 -4.54
CA ASN A 166 6.32 -19.67 -3.53
C ASN A 166 5.27 -20.34 -2.64
N ASP A 167 4.03 -19.83 -2.60
CA ASP A 167 2.92 -20.42 -1.85
C ASP A 167 2.08 -21.40 -2.69
N VAL A 168 2.52 -21.71 -3.91
CA VAL A 168 1.84 -22.61 -4.84
C VAL A 168 2.80 -23.72 -5.26
N THR A 169 2.29 -24.94 -5.40
CA THR A 169 3.08 -26.14 -5.78
C THR A 169 2.98 -26.46 -7.27
N SER A 170 2.31 -25.61 -8.04
CA SER A 170 2.11 -25.70 -9.48
C SER A 170 2.38 -24.33 -10.07
N GLU A 171 2.90 -24.28 -11.29
CA GLU A 171 3.11 -23.04 -12.04
C GLU A 171 1.77 -22.32 -12.26
N ILE A 172 0.76 -23.07 -12.70
CA ILE A 172 -0.62 -22.62 -12.84
C ILE A 172 -1.50 -23.53 -11.97
N PRO A 173 -2.15 -23.03 -10.91
CA PRO A 173 -2.97 -23.85 -10.04
C PRO A 173 -4.37 -24.10 -10.64
N THR A 174 -4.72 -25.37 -10.79
CA THR A 174 -6.04 -25.86 -11.24
C THR A 174 -6.85 -26.52 -10.12
N ALA A 175 -6.27 -26.69 -8.93
CA ALA A 175 -6.93 -27.24 -7.75
C ALA A 175 -6.50 -26.54 -6.45
N ALA A 176 -7.43 -26.43 -5.49
CA ALA A 176 -7.17 -25.79 -4.20
C ALA A 176 -6.02 -26.46 -3.40
N SER A 177 -5.79 -27.77 -3.58
CA SER A 177 -4.70 -28.49 -2.91
C SER A 177 -3.31 -28.01 -3.34
N GLN A 178 -3.18 -27.36 -4.50
CA GLN A 178 -1.90 -26.86 -5.03
C GLN A 178 -1.47 -25.54 -4.38
N PHE A 179 -2.35 -24.85 -3.65
CA PHE A 179 -1.92 -23.76 -2.76
C PHE A 179 -1.43 -24.37 -1.45
N LYS A 180 -0.37 -23.85 -0.83
CA LYS A 180 0.02 -24.25 0.53
C LYS A 180 -1.11 -23.93 1.52
N SER A 181 -1.17 -24.64 2.65
CA SER A 181 -2.25 -24.45 3.64
C SER A 181 -2.25 -23.06 4.27
N ASN A 182 -1.09 -22.41 4.35
CA ASN A 182 -0.89 -21.05 4.85
C ASN A 182 -0.85 -19.99 3.73
N ALA A 183 -1.06 -20.36 2.47
CA ALA A 183 -1.05 -19.45 1.34
C ALA A 183 -2.14 -18.37 1.52
N LYS A 184 -1.76 -17.11 1.25
CA LYS A 184 -2.64 -15.95 1.39
C LYS A 184 -2.61 -15.10 0.14
N VAL A 185 -3.72 -14.40 -0.11
CA VAL A 185 -3.78 -13.31 -1.08
C VAL A 185 -2.76 -12.25 -0.67
N SER A 186 -1.77 -11.97 -1.52
CA SER A 186 -0.71 -10.99 -1.28
C SER A 186 -1.12 -9.58 -1.73
N GLN A 187 -1.95 -9.48 -2.77
CA GLN A 187 -2.47 -8.23 -3.32
C GLN A 187 -3.88 -8.41 -3.90
N ILE A 188 -4.66 -7.34 -3.92
CA ILE A 188 -5.93 -7.27 -4.65
C ILE A 188 -5.91 -6.00 -5.48
N GLU A 189 -6.02 -6.15 -6.79
CA GLU A 189 -6.07 -5.02 -7.71
C GLU A 189 -7.50 -4.82 -8.23
N TYR A 190 -7.87 -3.56 -8.40
CA TYR A 190 -8.94 -3.16 -9.29
C TYR A 190 -8.33 -2.34 -10.42
N SER A 191 -8.61 -2.70 -11.66
CA SER A 191 -8.28 -1.92 -12.84
C SER A 191 -9.52 -1.80 -13.73
N ASP A 192 -9.63 -0.68 -14.47
CA ASP A 192 -10.66 -0.51 -15.50
C ASP A 192 -10.14 -0.92 -16.89
N TYR A 193 -8.95 -1.51 -16.93
CA TYR A 193 -8.37 -2.04 -18.16
C TYR A 193 -9.09 -3.35 -18.49
N GLN A 194 -10.04 -3.27 -19.40
CA GLN A 194 -10.47 -4.46 -20.15
C GLN A 194 -9.33 -4.73 -21.14
N GLU A 195 -8.72 -5.91 -21.12
CA GLU A 195 -7.91 -6.37 -22.26
C GLU A 195 -8.84 -6.55 -23.48
N SER A 196 -9.24 -5.45 -24.11
CA SER A 196 -10.22 -5.50 -25.20
C SER A 196 -9.61 -5.61 -26.59
N ASP A 197 -8.30 -5.39 -26.80
CA ASP A 197 -7.82 -5.12 -28.17
C ASP A 197 -6.42 -5.69 -28.54
N TYR A 198 -6.04 -6.86 -28.01
CA TYR A 198 -4.87 -7.62 -28.50
C TYR A 198 -5.25 -8.94 -29.20
N TYR A 199 -6.34 -8.92 -29.98
CA TYR A 199 -6.68 -9.99 -30.93
C TYR A 199 -6.97 -9.42 -32.32
#